data_AF-A0A6A3G815-F1
#
_entry.id   AF-A0A6A3G815-F1
#
_cell.length_a   1.000
_cell.length_b   1.000
_cell.length_c   1.000
_cell.angle_alpha   90.00
_cell.angle_beta   90.00
_cell.angle_gamma   90.00
#
_symmetry.space_group_name_H-M   'P 1'
#
loop_
_entity.id
_entity.type
_entity.pdbx_description
1 polymer ?
#
loop_
_entity_poly.entity_id
_entity_poly.type
_entity_poly.pdbx_seq_one_letter_code
_entity_poly.pdbx_strand_id
1 'polypeptide(L)'
;MTSNLMLSWEWCMPHLTNAATKAAFGMTSNVAKSKNPEMLQLLKKVTRTVYQVRTVEVMGDLYEQLVRLLGVGKEKKLIDYKPHRFMSLSRVFERIVKHWNVLCLWYEERARKADRDKSAPPSPFPLAGDKLLMEQLLSLMLPISALNVK
;
A
#
# COMPACT_ATOMS: atom_id res chain seq x y z
N MET A 1 27.17 -27.58 37.41
CA MET A 1 25.75 -27.13 37.44
C MET A 1 25.69 -25.72 36.86
N THR A 2 25.57 -25.62 35.54
CA THR A 2 25.32 -24.33 34.87
C THR A 2 23.85 -24.01 35.05
N SER A 3 23.56 -22.97 35.82
CA SER A 3 22.24 -22.37 35.97
C SER A 3 21.79 -21.78 34.64
N ASN A 4 21.30 -22.64 33.75
CA ASN A 4 20.57 -22.22 32.56
C ASN A 4 19.35 -21.46 33.02
N LEU A 5 19.26 -20.17 32.68
CA LEU A 5 18.07 -19.36 32.84
C LEU A 5 16.90 -20.12 32.20
N MET A 6 16.02 -20.69 33.04
CA MET A 6 14.82 -21.44 32.65
C MET A 6 13.77 -20.48 32.08
N LEU A 7 14.09 -19.81 30.97
CA LEU A 7 13.18 -18.90 30.31
C LEU A 7 12.39 -19.67 29.26
N SER A 8 11.08 -19.73 29.44
CA SER A 8 10.13 -20.16 28.41
C SER A 8 10.05 -19.07 27.34
N TRP A 9 10.66 -19.31 26.19
CA TRP A 9 10.54 -18.44 25.02
C TRP A 9 9.18 -18.61 24.37
N GLU A 10 8.42 -17.54 24.27
CA GLU A 10 7.19 -17.47 23.48
C GLU A 10 7.40 -16.62 22.23
N TRP A 11 6.66 -16.95 21.16
CA TRP A 11 6.66 -16.12 19.97
C TRP A 11 5.95 -14.81 20.26
N CYS A 12 6.63 -13.70 20.01
CA CYS A 12 6.02 -12.38 20.02
C CYS A 12 4.93 -12.32 18.92
N MET A 13 3.66 -12.14 19.32
CA MET A 13 2.52 -12.11 18.42
C MET A 13 2.69 -11.17 17.22
N PRO A 14 3.14 -9.90 17.39
CA PRO A 14 3.48 -9.02 16.27
C PRO A 14 4.50 -9.59 15.26
N HIS A 15 5.52 -10.32 15.73
CA HIS A 15 6.49 -10.93 14.83
C HIS A 15 5.88 -12.12 14.07
N LEU A 16 5.11 -12.95 14.77
CA LEU A 16 4.44 -14.11 14.19
C LEU A 16 3.44 -13.69 13.10
N THR A 17 2.53 -12.77 13.41
CA THR A 17 1.51 -12.30 12.45
C THR A 17 2.15 -11.60 11.25
N ASN A 18 3.21 -10.81 11.44
CA ASN A 18 3.94 -10.18 10.34
C ASN A 18 4.62 -11.21 9.44
N ALA A 19 5.26 -12.25 10.01
CA ALA A 19 5.85 -13.33 9.23
C ALA A 19 4.80 -14.11 8.44
N ALA A 20 3.68 -14.47 9.10
CA ALA A 20 2.57 -15.16 8.47
C ALA A 20 1.96 -14.34 7.32
N THR A 21 1.73 -13.04 7.53
CA THR A 21 1.14 -12.19 6.50
C THR A 21 2.10 -11.96 5.34
N LYS A 22 3.40 -11.77 5.58
CA LYS A 22 4.41 -11.71 4.50
C LYS A 22 4.43 -13.00 3.67
N ALA A 23 4.33 -14.16 4.32
CA ALA A 23 4.26 -15.45 3.65
C ALA A 23 2.98 -15.59 2.82
N ALA A 24 1.83 -15.21 3.36
CA ALA A 24 0.54 -15.25 2.68
C ALA A 24 0.51 -14.35 1.43
N PHE A 25 1.13 -13.17 1.50
CA PHE A 25 1.31 -12.27 0.35
C PHE A 25 2.39 -12.72 -0.64
N GLY A 26 3.08 -13.84 -0.36
CA GLY A 26 4.13 -14.35 -1.23
C GLY A 26 5.32 -13.39 -1.36
N MET A 27 5.63 -12.62 -0.30
CA MET A 27 6.71 -11.64 -0.38
C MET A 27 8.06 -12.32 -0.55
N THR A 28 8.65 -12.14 -1.73
CA THR A 28 9.98 -12.61 -2.07
C THR A 28 10.64 -11.62 -3.03
N SER A 29 11.97 -11.59 -3.05
CA SER A 29 12.73 -10.80 -4.02
C SER A 29 12.60 -11.33 -5.45
N ASN A 30 12.28 -12.63 -5.61
CA ASN A 30 12.12 -13.27 -6.92
C ASN A 30 10.66 -13.70 -7.15
N VAL A 31 9.96 -13.00 -8.04
CA VAL A 31 8.54 -13.26 -8.37
C VAL A 31 8.29 -14.69 -8.80
N ALA A 32 9.19 -15.28 -9.58
CA ALA A 32 9.05 -16.66 -10.07
C ALA A 32 9.09 -17.70 -8.94
N LYS A 33 9.59 -17.31 -7.77
CA LYS A 33 9.62 -18.13 -6.55
C LYS A 33 8.52 -17.75 -5.56
N SER A 34 7.62 -16.82 -5.93
CA SER A 34 6.51 -16.45 -5.05
C SER A 34 5.50 -17.57 -4.98
N LYS A 35 5.12 -17.95 -3.75
CA LYS A 35 4.00 -18.86 -3.50
C LYS A 35 2.63 -18.19 -3.69
N ASN A 36 2.61 -16.87 -3.88
CA ASN A 36 1.42 -16.10 -4.17
C ASN A 36 1.77 -14.94 -5.14
N PRO A 37 1.95 -15.25 -6.45
CA PRO A 37 2.39 -14.26 -7.42
C PRO A 37 1.36 -13.14 -7.61
N GLU A 38 0.07 -13.42 -7.53
CA GLU A 38 -1.00 -12.43 -7.68
C GLU A 38 -0.94 -11.35 -6.59
N MET A 39 -0.83 -11.76 -5.33
CA MET A 39 -0.69 -10.82 -4.21
C MET A 39 0.59 -10.01 -4.27
N LEU A 40 1.70 -10.64 -4.70
CA LEU A 40 2.95 -9.93 -4.92
C LEU A 40 2.81 -8.88 -6.02
N GLN A 41 2.05 -9.16 -7.09
CA GLN A 41 1.79 -8.18 -8.14
C GLN A 41 0.89 -7.04 -7.66
N LEU A 42 -0.12 -7.32 -6.84
CA LEU A 42 -0.92 -6.27 -6.19
C LEU A 42 -0.04 -5.33 -5.34
N LEU A 43 0.87 -5.88 -4.54
CA LEU A 43 1.81 -5.07 -3.74
C LEU A 43 2.73 -4.19 -4.61
N LYS A 44 3.12 -4.67 -5.79
CA LYS A 44 3.87 -3.87 -6.77
C LYS A 44 3.03 -2.74 -7.34
N LYS A 45 1.77 -2.99 -7.70
CA LYS A 45 0.81 -1.96 -8.13
C LYS A 45 0.60 -0.89 -7.05
N VAL A 46 0.47 -1.32 -5.79
CA VAL A 46 0.38 -0.43 -4.61
C VAL A 46 1.65 0.42 -4.48
N THR A 47 2.82 -0.20 -4.50
CA THR A 47 4.12 0.50 -4.40
C THR A 47 4.27 1.53 -5.52
N ARG A 48 3.92 1.15 -6.75
CA ARG A 48 3.95 2.04 -7.91
C ARG A 48 3.00 3.21 -7.74
N THR A 49 1.78 2.97 -7.27
CA THR A 49 0.78 4.02 -7.05
C THR A 49 1.28 5.03 -6.01
N VAL A 50 1.78 4.53 -4.88
CA VAL A 50 2.35 5.36 -3.80
C VAL A 50 3.49 6.22 -4.32
N TYR A 51 4.43 5.61 -5.05
CA TYR A 51 5.56 6.32 -5.64
C TYR A 51 5.08 7.42 -6.60
N GLN A 52 4.26 7.07 -7.59
CA GLN A 52 3.81 8.01 -8.62
C GLN A 52 3.07 9.22 -8.01
N VAL A 53 2.19 9.01 -7.04
CA VAL A 53 1.45 10.13 -6.43
C VAL A 53 2.33 10.97 -5.50
N ARG A 54 3.33 10.38 -4.85
CA ARG A 54 4.22 11.10 -3.91
C ARG A 54 5.35 11.87 -4.60
N THR A 55 5.85 11.38 -5.73
CA THR A 55 7.11 11.87 -6.33
C THR A 55 6.93 12.51 -7.70
N VAL A 56 5.76 12.41 -8.34
CA VAL A 56 5.55 13.07 -9.63
C VAL A 56 5.34 14.56 -9.42
N GLU A 57 6.44 15.31 -9.51
CA GLU A 57 6.48 16.77 -9.38
C GLU A 57 5.59 17.48 -10.40
N VAL A 58 5.40 16.88 -11.59
CA VAL A 58 4.57 17.42 -12.68
C VAL A 58 3.13 17.73 -12.25
N MET A 59 2.62 17.02 -11.24
CA MET A 59 1.25 17.21 -10.74
C MET A 59 1.18 18.17 -9.53
N GLY A 60 2.29 18.76 -9.12
CA GLY A 60 2.36 19.75 -8.04
C GLY A 60 1.66 19.29 -6.76
N ASP A 61 0.73 20.10 -6.29
CA ASP A 61 -0.11 19.90 -5.10
C ASP A 61 -1.50 19.32 -5.42
N LEU A 62 -1.74 18.84 -6.66
CA LEU A 62 -3.07 18.37 -7.10
C LEU A 62 -3.66 17.33 -6.14
N TYR A 63 -2.85 16.40 -5.64
CA TYR A 63 -3.32 15.40 -4.68
C TYR A 63 -3.89 16.06 -3.40
N GLU A 64 -3.18 17.04 -2.83
CA GLU A 64 -3.62 17.79 -1.64
C GLU A 64 -4.93 18.53 -1.93
N GLN A 65 -5.02 19.18 -3.09
CA GLN A 65 -6.23 19.88 -3.52
C GLN A 65 -7.42 18.93 -3.66
N LEU A 66 -7.24 17.78 -4.31
CA LEU A 66 -8.29 16.78 -4.49
C LEU A 66 -8.74 16.15 -3.15
N VAL A 67 -7.81 15.90 -2.23
CA VAL A 67 -8.14 15.40 -0.88
C VAL A 67 -9.05 16.38 -0.14
N ARG A 68 -8.73 17.69 -0.22
CA ARG A 68 -9.56 18.74 0.40
C ARG A 68 -10.90 18.91 -0.31
N LEU A 69 -10.89 18.96 -1.64
CA LEU A 69 -12.08 19.17 -2.47
C LEU A 69 -13.12 18.07 -2.26
N LEU A 70 -12.68 16.81 -2.19
CA LEU A 70 -13.56 15.68 -1.95
C LEU A 70 -13.91 15.47 -0.46
N GLY A 71 -13.38 16.30 0.45
CA GLY A 71 -13.67 16.20 1.89
C GLY A 71 -13.19 14.90 2.55
N VAL A 72 -12.29 14.15 1.91
CA VAL A 72 -11.83 12.84 2.41
C VAL A 72 -10.67 12.94 3.41
N GLY A 73 -10.11 14.12 3.61
CA GLY A 73 -9.04 14.31 4.59
C GLY A 73 -8.34 15.67 4.51
N LYS A 74 -7.13 15.70 5.08
CA LYS A 74 -6.26 16.89 5.14
C LYS A 74 -4.82 16.59 4.70
N GLU A 75 -4.59 15.41 4.15
CA GLU A 75 -3.27 14.90 3.84
C GLU A 75 -2.72 15.50 2.56
N LYS A 76 -1.49 16.00 2.65
CA LYS A 76 -0.77 16.60 1.53
C LYS A 76 -0.15 15.58 0.57
N LYS A 77 0.14 14.38 1.07
CA LYS A 77 0.78 13.30 0.32
C LYS A 77 0.21 11.96 0.74
N LEU A 78 0.29 10.96 -0.14
CA LEU A 78 -0.01 9.57 0.21
C LEU A 78 0.99 9.05 1.24
N ILE A 79 0.66 8.02 2.03
CA ILE A 79 1.60 7.46 3.02
C ILE A 79 2.81 6.81 2.33
N ASP A 80 4.02 6.96 2.90
CA ASP A 80 5.20 6.26 2.38
C ASP A 80 5.06 4.75 2.63
N TYR A 81 5.42 3.94 1.63
CA TYR A 81 5.37 2.48 1.75
C TYR A 81 6.70 1.88 1.30
N LYS A 82 7.30 1.10 2.20
CA LYS A 82 8.47 0.28 1.90
C LYS A 82 8.11 -1.18 2.16
N PRO A 83 8.33 -2.11 1.21
CA PRO A 83 7.98 -3.52 1.37
C PRO A 83 8.55 -4.17 2.65
N HIS A 84 9.74 -3.78 3.10
CA HIS A 84 10.34 -4.29 4.33
C HIS A 84 9.62 -3.83 5.61
N ARG A 85 8.85 -2.73 5.57
CA ARG A 85 8.03 -2.19 6.67
C ARG A 85 6.58 -2.65 6.59
N PHE A 86 6.39 -3.96 6.36
CA PHE A 86 5.08 -4.55 6.09
C PHE A 86 4.00 -4.29 7.15
N MET A 87 4.39 -4.01 8.41
CA MET A 87 3.45 -3.58 9.45
C MET A 87 2.63 -2.33 9.10
N SER A 88 3.08 -1.49 8.17
CA SER A 88 2.30 -0.34 7.70
C SER A 88 1.36 -0.64 6.54
N LEU A 89 1.33 -1.89 6.03
CA LEU A 89 0.56 -2.23 4.84
C LEU A 89 -0.94 -2.02 5.03
N SER A 90 -1.49 -2.35 6.20
CA SER A 90 -2.91 -2.10 6.50
C SER A 90 -3.26 -0.62 6.41
N ARG A 91 -2.42 0.26 6.99
CA ARG A 91 -2.58 1.73 6.87
C ARG A 91 -2.45 2.24 5.44
N VAL A 92 -1.61 1.59 4.63
CA VAL A 92 -1.45 1.93 3.20
C VAL A 92 -2.71 1.56 2.43
N PHE A 93 -3.25 0.36 2.66
CA PHE A 93 -4.48 -0.10 2.04
C PHE A 93 -5.66 0.77 2.45
N GLU A 94 -5.80 1.04 3.75
CA GLU A 94 -6.80 1.96 4.30
C GLU A 94 -6.73 3.33 3.62
N ARG A 95 -5.51 3.91 3.49
CA ARG A 95 -5.33 5.20 2.83
C ARG A 95 -5.75 5.16 1.36
N ILE A 96 -5.35 4.12 0.62
CA ILE A 96 -5.66 3.98 -0.81
C ILE A 96 -7.16 3.81 -1.02
N VAL A 97 -7.80 2.93 -0.24
CA VAL A 97 -9.25 2.69 -0.32
C VAL A 97 -10.01 3.96 0.02
N LYS A 98 -9.64 4.65 1.11
CA LYS A 98 -10.27 5.90 1.53
C LYS A 98 -10.11 7.01 0.47
N HIS A 99 -8.95 7.08 -0.18
CA HIS A 99 -8.65 8.10 -1.17
C HIS A 99 -8.88 7.62 -2.60
N TRP A 100 -9.65 6.55 -2.81
CA TRP A 100 -9.79 5.92 -4.12
C TRP A 100 -10.22 6.90 -5.22
N ASN A 101 -11.24 7.70 -4.95
CA ASN A 101 -11.75 8.69 -5.91
C ASN A 101 -10.72 9.81 -6.18
N VAL A 102 -9.94 10.21 -5.16
CA VAL A 102 -8.83 11.15 -5.34
C VAL A 102 -7.79 10.57 -6.29
N LEU A 103 -7.47 9.29 -6.15
CA LEU A 103 -6.50 8.60 -7.02
C LEU A 103 -7.02 8.51 -8.46
N CYS A 104 -8.27 8.10 -8.67
CA CYS A 104 -8.88 8.08 -10.00
C CYS A 104 -8.75 9.45 -10.70
N LEU A 105 -9.21 10.52 -10.04
CA LEU A 105 -9.14 11.87 -10.59
C LEU A 105 -7.71 12.35 -10.83
N TRP A 106 -6.77 12.00 -9.94
CA TRP A 106 -5.36 12.38 -10.10
C TRP A 106 -4.75 11.73 -11.35
N TYR A 107 -5.03 10.45 -11.62
CA TYR A 107 -4.53 9.77 -12.82
C TYR A 107 -5.22 10.26 -14.10
N GLU A 108 -6.53 10.54 -14.05
CA GLU A 108 -7.25 11.15 -15.16
C GLU A 108 -6.68 12.53 -15.51
N GLU A 109 -6.43 13.38 -14.51
CA GLU A 109 -5.87 14.70 -14.75
C GLU A 109 -4.42 14.63 -15.24
N ARG A 110 -3.65 13.66 -14.76
CA ARG A 110 -2.30 13.40 -15.28
C ARG A 110 -2.32 13.02 -16.76
N ALA A 111 -3.29 12.20 -17.19
CA ALA A 111 -3.47 11.86 -18.60
C ALA A 111 -3.87 13.11 -19.41
N ARG A 112 -4.90 13.85 -18.95
CA ARG A 112 -5.34 15.09 -19.62
C ARG A 112 -4.22 16.12 -19.73
N LYS A 113 -3.37 16.26 -18.72
CA LYS A 113 -2.20 17.14 -18.76
C LYS A 113 -1.22 16.70 -19.85
N ALA A 114 -0.92 15.41 -19.97
CA ALA A 114 -0.03 14.91 -21.00
C ALA A 114 -0.56 15.18 -22.41
N ASP A 115 -1.88 15.05 -22.61
CA ASP A 115 -2.55 15.38 -23.87
C ASP A 115 -2.43 16.88 -24.20
N ARG A 116 -2.69 17.76 -23.22
CA ARG A 116 -2.52 19.22 -23.37
C ARG A 116 -1.07 19.60 -23.69
N ASP A 117 -0.12 18.93 -23.05
CA ASP A 117 1.31 19.16 -23.24
C ASP A 117 1.85 18.45 -24.50
N LYS A 118 1.01 17.74 -25.27
CA LYS A 118 1.38 16.94 -26.46
C LYS A 118 2.55 15.98 -26.18
N SER A 119 2.58 15.42 -24.98
CA SER A 119 3.62 14.51 -24.51
C SER A 119 3.16 13.05 -24.58
N ALA A 120 4.10 12.11 -24.41
CA ALA A 120 3.78 10.69 -24.41
C ALA A 120 2.78 10.34 -23.28
N PRO A 121 1.79 9.45 -23.54
CA PRO A 121 0.81 9.08 -22.53
C PRO A 121 1.49 8.49 -21.27
N PRO A 122 1.15 8.99 -20.07
CA PRO A 122 1.68 8.44 -18.84
C PRO A 122 1.07 7.06 -18.58
N SER A 123 1.73 6.27 -17.72
CA SER A 123 1.17 4.98 -17.31
C SER A 123 -0.19 5.16 -16.62
N PRO A 124 -1.17 4.29 -16.92
CA PRO A 124 -2.51 4.36 -16.31
C PRO A 124 -2.48 4.05 -14.81
N PHE A 125 -3.60 4.28 -14.13
CA PHE A 125 -3.77 3.97 -12.71
C PHE A 125 -3.52 2.48 -12.46
N PRO A 126 -2.42 2.08 -11.76
CA PRO A 126 -2.03 0.68 -11.69
C PRO A 126 -3.02 -0.23 -10.95
N LEU A 127 -3.85 0.34 -10.08
CA LEU A 127 -4.85 -0.36 -9.28
C LEU A 127 -6.26 -0.25 -9.88
N ALA A 128 -6.40 0.25 -11.11
CA ALA A 128 -7.71 0.29 -11.76
C ALA A 128 -8.33 -1.13 -11.79
N GLY A 129 -9.54 -1.26 -11.24
CA GLY A 129 -10.24 -2.54 -11.10
C GLY A 129 -9.97 -3.33 -9.82
N ASP A 130 -8.96 -2.97 -9.02
CA ASP A 130 -8.55 -3.72 -7.83
C ASP A 130 -9.25 -3.25 -6.53
N LYS A 131 -10.19 -2.29 -6.59
CA LYS A 131 -10.79 -1.65 -5.39
C LYS A 131 -11.41 -2.66 -4.43
N LEU A 132 -12.29 -3.51 -4.95
CA LEU A 132 -13.02 -4.50 -4.14
C LEU A 132 -12.05 -5.48 -3.47
N LEU A 133 -11.04 -5.95 -4.20
CA LEU A 133 -10.00 -6.81 -3.66
C LEU A 133 -9.25 -6.12 -2.52
N MET A 134 -8.89 -4.84 -2.69
CA MET A 134 -8.22 -4.07 -1.64
C MET A 134 -9.09 -3.88 -0.39
N GLU A 135 -10.40 -3.65 -0.55
CA GLU A 135 -11.36 -3.55 0.56
C GLU A 135 -11.51 -4.88 1.31
N GLN A 136 -11.59 -5.99 0.58
CA GLN A 136 -11.63 -7.34 1.16
C GLN A 136 -10.36 -7.66 1.94
N LEU A 137 -9.19 -7.40 1.35
CA LEU A 137 -7.90 -7.61 2.00
C LEU A 137 -7.74 -6.72 3.23
N LEU A 138 -8.17 -5.46 3.16
CA LEU A 138 -8.15 -4.57 4.31
C LEU A 138 -9.00 -5.14 5.45
N SER A 139 -10.19 -5.66 5.14
CA SER A 139 -11.08 -6.29 6.13
C SER A 139 -10.43 -7.50 6.82
N LEU A 140 -9.63 -8.28 6.09
CA LEU A 140 -8.85 -9.39 6.66
C LEU A 140 -7.65 -8.91 7.48
N MET A 141 -7.02 -7.81 7.08
CA MET A 141 -5.82 -7.27 7.72
C MET A 141 -6.10 -6.47 8.99
N LEU A 142 -7.31 -5.91 9.15
CA LEU A 142 -7.67 -5.10 10.31
C LEU A 142 -7.61 -5.90 11.63
N PRO A 143 -8.23 -7.10 11.74
CA PRO A 143 -8.10 -7.93 12.95
C PRO A 143 -6.65 -8.33 13.25
N ILE A 144 -5.87 -8.66 12.22
CA ILE A 144 -4.44 -9.02 12.38
C ILE A 144 -3.65 -7.82 12.90
N SER A 145 -3.96 -6.61 12.42
CA SER A 145 -3.32 -5.38 12.87
C SER A 145 -3.68 -5.04 14.32
N ALA A 146 -4.89 -5.38 14.78
CA ALA A 146 -5.29 -5.20 16.18
C ALA A 146 -4.48 -6.08 17.13
N LEU A 147 -4.12 -7.30 16.73
CA LEU A 147 -3.22 -8.18 17.50
C LEU A 147 -1.78 -7.65 17.61
N ASN A 148 -1.43 -6.64 16.82
CA ASN A 148 -0.09 -6.07 16.77
C ASN A 148 0.04 -4.78 17.60
N VAL A 149 -1.03 -4.36 18.28
CA VAL A 149 -1.03 -3.22 19.19
C VAL A 149 -0.74 -3.74 20.60
N LYS A 150 0.29 -3.17 21.25
CA LYS A 150 0.54 -3.36 22.69
C LYS A 150 -0.38 -2.48 23.51
#